data_AF-A0A955JA15-F1
#
_entry.id   AF-A0A955JA15-F1
#
_cell.length_a   1.000
_cell.length_b   1.000
_cell.length_c   1.000
_cell.angle_alpha   90.00
_cell.angle_beta   90.00
_cell.angle_gamma   90.00
#
_symmetry.space_group_name_H-M   'P 1'
#
loop_
_entity.id
_entity.type
_entity.pdbx_description
1 polymer ?
#
loop_
_entity_poly.entity_id
_entity_poly.type
_entity_poly.pdbx_seq_one_letter_code
_entity_poly.pdbx_strand_id
1 'polypeptide(L)'
;MKDNAIVSFFKLCGTLLLAFLVWLTYYQSGNREEIALATKGKVDQIQADMQTLRTANLELRSTNDRLAGQVEALKDVLASGAVMVGNGSGTSSGGTTTPRRPRGERVPAYLSPKAAELWGRYDNFLKPDPDPIPTAPVTTPGADPTGELKLFWGAQPSKLNPLTASDAMVTNRIESYVLSAPAASHAHDASSYEPDLAIRVEVNQPDYTEYVLFLRDDAYWQTPVLDLDKYAWLRGKHKVTAHDIKFSLDMIVNKDVDCDHLRNYYSEYKDCTVIDDYCCIIRWKKPQYNSISFTLQLKVIPEFILAYNEIGERYDDAQIGVAFNDHWLYRDFKYVGSGPYRVTELNPDSHITLERNDEFYGERPAIQSMRMVFNNDSQAGMRLLETHDVDAEAFQSKVWHQRAEEEKDKESIFTDGSLGHVWVQSTGFSFIGWKNSHPIFSDKRVRKAMTLACDRPRFLR
;
A
#
# COMPACT_ATOMS: atom_id res chain seq x y z
N MET A 1 32.11 78.96 42.11
CA MET A 1 32.29 77.51 41.83
C MET A 1 30.99 76.77 41.45
N LYS A 2 29.78 77.29 41.69
CA LYS A 2 28.52 76.57 41.38
C LYS A 2 28.02 76.74 39.92
N ASP A 3 28.35 77.84 39.24
CA ASP A 3 27.83 78.11 37.89
C ASP A 3 28.51 77.28 36.77
N ASN A 4 29.78 76.88 36.96
CA ASN A 4 30.49 76.06 35.97
C ASN A 4 30.02 74.59 35.95
N ALA A 5 29.47 74.07 37.04
CA ALA A 5 29.00 72.70 37.12
C ALA A 5 27.69 72.48 36.34
N ILE A 6 26.78 73.45 36.40
CA ILE A 6 25.49 73.40 35.70
C ILE A 6 25.71 73.53 34.18
N VAL A 7 26.56 74.46 33.75
CA VAL A 7 26.88 74.62 32.32
C VAL A 7 27.60 73.39 31.77
N SER A 8 28.47 72.76 32.55
CA SER A 8 29.15 71.50 32.15
C SER A 8 28.19 70.32 32.09
N PHE A 9 27.21 70.25 33.00
CA PHE A 9 26.16 69.24 32.99
C PHE A 9 25.27 69.35 31.75
N PHE A 10 24.82 70.55 31.39
CA PHE A 10 24.03 70.76 30.18
C PHE A 10 24.81 70.48 28.89
N LYS A 11 26.11 70.80 28.85
CA LYS A 11 26.98 70.44 27.72
C LYS A 11 27.14 68.93 27.58
N LEU A 12 27.31 68.21 28.68
CA LEU A 12 27.43 66.74 28.70
C LEU A 12 26.13 66.06 28.25
N CYS A 13 24.98 66.52 28.76
CA CYS A 13 23.67 66.03 28.32
C CYS A 13 23.43 66.30 26.83
N GLY A 14 23.81 67.49 26.34
CA GLY A 14 23.73 67.82 24.92
C GLY A 14 24.60 66.95 24.02
N THR A 15 25.83 66.61 24.47
CA THR A 15 26.72 65.72 23.71
C THR A 15 26.23 64.28 23.69
N LEU A 16 25.70 63.78 24.82
CA LEU A 16 25.12 62.44 24.91
C LEU A 16 23.85 62.31 24.04
N LEU A 17 23.01 63.35 23.99
CA LEU A 17 21.83 63.36 23.13
C LEU A 17 22.21 63.33 21.65
N LEU A 18 23.24 64.11 21.25
CA LEU A 18 23.75 64.12 19.89
C LEU A 18 24.35 62.76 19.50
N ALA A 19 25.15 62.16 20.39
CA ALA A 19 25.74 60.83 20.18
C ALA A 19 24.66 59.75 20.04
N PHE A 20 23.58 59.83 20.83
CA PHE A 20 22.44 58.93 20.73
C PHE A 20 21.67 59.11 19.42
N LEU A 21 21.46 60.35 18.97
CA LEU A 21 20.80 60.64 17.69
C LEU A 21 21.63 60.19 16.48
N VAL A 22 22.95 60.34 16.53
CA VAL A 22 23.89 59.83 15.51
C VAL A 22 23.91 58.30 15.51
N TRP A 23 23.92 57.66 16.69
CA TRP A 23 23.83 56.21 16.80
C TRP A 23 22.49 55.68 16.28
N LEU A 24 21.38 56.35 16.58
CA LEU A 24 20.05 55.98 16.10
C LEU A 24 19.93 56.11 14.57
N THR A 25 20.51 57.16 13.98
CA THR A 25 20.55 57.33 12.52
C THR A 25 21.43 56.28 11.86
N TYR A 26 22.57 55.93 12.45
CA TYR A 26 23.46 54.88 11.95
C TYR A 26 22.83 53.47 12.06
N TYR A 27 22.10 53.19 13.15
CA TYR A 27 21.37 51.95 13.35
C TYR A 27 20.17 51.81 12.39
N GLN A 28 19.47 52.91 12.11
CA GLN A 28 18.38 52.93 11.13
C GLN A 28 18.89 52.82 9.68
N SER A 29 20.07 53.36 9.35
CA SER A 29 20.67 53.20 8.02
C SER A 29 21.18 51.78 7.78
N GLY A 30 21.83 51.15 8.77
CA GLY A 30 22.32 49.77 8.67
C GLY A 30 21.19 48.75 8.43
N ASN A 31 20.08 48.86 9.16
CA ASN A 31 18.91 48.00 8.94
C ASN A 31 18.23 48.22 7.59
N ARG A 32 18.29 49.44 7.02
CA ARG A 32 17.72 49.73 5.69
C ARG A 32 18.54 49.08 4.57
N GLU A 33 19.87 49.09 4.67
CA GLU A 33 20.73 48.43 3.69
C GLU A 33 20.57 46.91 3.73
N GLU A 34 20.47 46.31 4.93
CA GLU A 34 20.28 44.87 5.08
C GLU A 34 18.91 44.41 4.55
N ILE A 35 17.84 45.16 4.84
CA ILE A 35 16.49 44.90 4.28
C ILE A 35 16.49 45.12 2.76
N ALA A 36 17.16 46.15 2.25
CA ALA A 36 17.26 46.39 0.81
C ALA A 36 18.02 45.28 0.09
N LEU A 37 19.11 44.76 0.68
CA LEU A 37 19.89 43.65 0.14
C LEU A 37 19.09 42.34 0.15
N ALA A 38 18.39 42.03 1.25
CA ALA A 38 17.53 40.87 1.35
C ALA A 38 16.32 40.94 0.40
N THR A 39 15.76 42.14 0.22
CA THR A 39 14.67 42.37 -0.74
C THR A 39 15.16 42.23 -2.17
N LYS A 40 16.35 42.75 -2.49
CA LYS A 40 16.99 42.57 -3.80
C LYS A 40 17.26 41.08 -4.10
N GLY A 41 17.81 40.34 -3.15
CA GLY A 41 18.02 38.89 -3.29
C GLY A 41 16.72 38.12 -3.55
N LYS A 42 15.62 38.49 -2.89
CA LYS A 42 14.30 37.90 -3.17
C LYS A 42 13.76 38.28 -4.55
N VAL A 43 13.96 39.51 -5.01
CA VAL A 43 13.56 39.95 -6.36
C VAL A 43 14.35 39.20 -7.43
N ASP A 44 15.67 39.03 -7.24
CA ASP A 44 16.54 38.30 -8.17
C ASP A 44 16.12 36.81 -8.24
N GLN A 45 15.79 36.19 -7.10
CA GLN A 45 15.26 34.82 -7.06
C GLN A 45 13.92 34.69 -7.82
N ILE A 46 12.98 35.60 -7.58
CA ILE A 46 11.68 35.60 -8.28
C ILE A 46 11.86 35.76 -9.80
N GLN A 47 12.83 36.57 -10.23
CA GLN A 47 13.15 36.72 -11.65
C GLN A 47 13.73 35.45 -12.26
N ALA A 48 14.61 34.74 -11.54
CA ALA A 48 15.14 33.45 -11.96
C ALA A 48 14.05 32.37 -12.07
N ASP A 49 13.15 32.31 -11.09
CA ASP A 49 12.00 31.40 -11.10
C ASP A 49 11.05 31.71 -12.27
N MET A 50 10.79 33.00 -12.55
CA MET A 50 9.99 33.43 -13.70
C MET A 50 10.62 33.04 -15.04
N GLN A 51 11.95 33.09 -15.17
CA GLN A 51 12.63 32.64 -16.38
C GLN A 51 12.52 31.12 -16.56
N THR A 52 12.72 30.36 -15.47
CA THR A 52 12.56 28.89 -15.46
C THR A 52 11.15 28.49 -15.89
N LEU A 53 10.12 29.14 -15.33
CA LEU A 53 8.73 28.91 -15.70
C LEU A 53 8.43 29.26 -17.16
N ARG A 54 9.05 30.31 -17.72
CA ARG A 54 8.90 30.66 -19.14
C ARG A 54 9.49 29.60 -20.06
N THR A 55 10.66 29.06 -19.73
CA THR A 55 11.30 27.97 -20.48
C THR A 55 10.46 26.70 -20.45
N ALA A 56 9.98 26.30 -19.27
CA ALA A 56 9.08 25.14 -19.14
C ALA A 56 7.77 25.34 -19.93
N ASN A 57 7.22 26.55 -19.96
CA ASN A 57 6.02 26.85 -20.77
C ASN A 57 6.29 26.75 -22.28
N LEU A 58 7.49 27.13 -22.74
CA LEU A 58 7.89 26.98 -24.14
C LEU A 58 8.05 25.50 -24.53
N GLU A 59 8.60 24.67 -23.65
CA GLU A 59 8.70 23.21 -23.85
C GLU A 59 7.33 22.52 -23.85
N LEU A 60 6.41 22.96 -22.99
CA LEU A 60 5.02 22.48 -23.01
C LEU A 60 4.31 22.87 -24.31
N ARG A 61 4.52 24.09 -24.81
CA ARG A 61 3.96 24.52 -26.10
C ARG A 61 4.51 23.69 -27.27
N SER A 62 5.83 23.47 -27.32
CA SER A 62 6.42 22.64 -28.38
C SER A 62 5.93 21.19 -28.32
N THR A 63 5.72 20.65 -27.11
CA THR A 63 5.14 19.32 -26.92
C THR A 63 3.70 19.25 -27.40
N ASN A 64 2.89 20.28 -27.09
CA ASN A 64 1.52 20.37 -27.58
C ASN A 64 1.45 20.51 -29.10
N ASP A 65 2.33 21.30 -29.72
CA ASP A 65 2.40 21.43 -31.18
C ASP A 65 2.79 20.09 -31.84
N ARG A 66 3.72 19.34 -31.22
CA ARG A 66 4.10 17.99 -31.68
C ARG A 66 2.93 17.01 -31.58
N LEU A 67 2.19 17.02 -30.47
CA LEU A 67 1.01 16.17 -30.27
C LEU A 67 -0.10 16.55 -31.25
N ALA A 68 -0.34 17.83 -31.48
CA ALA A 68 -1.30 18.30 -32.48
C ALA A 68 -0.91 17.83 -33.90
N GLY A 69 0.37 17.89 -34.25
CA GLY A 69 0.89 17.34 -35.50
C GLY A 69 0.71 15.83 -35.63
N GLN A 70 0.91 15.07 -34.54
CA GLN A 70 0.65 13.63 -34.52
C GLN A 70 -0.83 13.30 -34.70
N VAL A 71 -1.72 14.09 -34.09
CA VAL A 71 -3.17 13.94 -34.25
C VAL A 71 -3.61 14.22 -35.68
N GLU A 72 -3.10 15.27 -36.33
CA GLU A 72 -3.42 15.54 -37.74
C GLU A 72 -2.83 14.48 -38.68
N ALA A 73 -1.60 13.99 -38.44
CA ALA A 73 -1.05 12.88 -39.19
C ALA A 73 -1.90 11.60 -39.07
N LEU A 74 -2.44 11.31 -37.87
CA LEU A 74 -3.37 10.19 -37.66
C LEU A 74 -4.69 10.40 -38.39
N LYS A 75 -5.23 11.62 -38.39
CA LYS A 75 -6.44 11.97 -39.17
C LYS A 75 -6.22 11.82 -40.67
N ASP A 76 -5.06 12.22 -41.19
CA ASP A 76 -4.71 12.05 -42.60
C ASP A 76 -4.56 10.56 -42.97
N VAL A 77 -4.02 9.71 -42.09
CA VAL A 77 -3.99 8.25 -42.29
C VAL A 77 -5.40 7.66 -42.29
N LEU A 78 -6.29 8.16 -41.42
CA LEU A 78 -7.71 7.80 -41.40
C LEU A 78 -8.46 8.28 -42.65
N ALA A 79 -8.18 9.49 -43.13
CA ALA A 79 -8.85 10.11 -44.28
C ALA A 79 -8.35 9.58 -45.63
N SER A 80 -7.07 9.21 -45.73
CA SER A 80 -6.46 8.62 -46.93
C SER A 80 -6.85 7.16 -47.17
N GLY A 81 -7.60 6.53 -46.24
CA GLY A 81 -8.01 5.13 -46.36
C GLY A 81 -6.84 4.15 -46.34
N ALA A 82 -5.63 4.58 -45.93
CA ALA A 82 -4.42 3.76 -45.87
C ALA A 82 -4.37 2.81 -44.68
N VAL A 83 -5.50 2.62 -43.98
CA VAL A 83 -5.68 1.45 -43.12
C VAL A 83 -6.17 0.33 -44.03
N MET A 84 -5.22 -0.49 -44.51
CA MET A 84 -5.50 -1.81 -45.04
C MET A 84 -6.18 -2.63 -43.95
N VAL A 85 -7.50 -2.55 -43.91
CA VAL A 85 -8.37 -3.52 -43.26
C VAL A 85 -8.11 -4.84 -43.98
N GLY A 86 -7.32 -5.70 -43.34
CA GLY A 86 -7.35 -7.12 -43.66
C GLY A 86 -8.78 -7.60 -43.50
N ASN A 87 -9.43 -7.88 -44.63
CA ASN A 87 -10.80 -8.37 -44.74
C ASN A 87 -11.10 -9.45 -43.69
N GLY A 88 -12.06 -9.14 -42.83
CA GLY A 88 -12.81 -10.09 -42.03
C GLY A 88 -14.25 -9.61 -41.97
N SER A 89 -15.00 -9.85 -43.03
CA SER A 89 -16.46 -9.72 -43.04
C SER A 89 -17.06 -10.55 -41.92
N GLY A 90 -17.68 -9.90 -40.93
CA GLY A 90 -18.43 -10.55 -39.88
C GLY A 90 -19.52 -9.63 -39.37
N THR A 91 -20.70 -9.78 -39.95
CA THR A 91 -21.97 -9.21 -39.50
C THR A 91 -22.18 -9.41 -38.00
N SER A 92 -22.59 -8.34 -37.33
CA SER A 92 -23.10 -8.34 -35.96
C SER A 92 -24.34 -9.22 -35.88
N SER A 93 -24.15 -10.41 -35.31
CA SER A 93 -25.21 -11.24 -34.74
C SER A 93 -24.62 -11.96 -33.54
N GLY A 94 -25.35 -12.02 -32.44
CA GLY A 94 -24.89 -12.63 -31.19
C GLY A 94 -24.32 -14.03 -31.46
N GLY A 95 -23.02 -14.18 -31.24
CA GLY A 95 -22.27 -15.39 -31.54
C GLY A 95 -21.11 -15.51 -30.56
N THR A 96 -21.06 -16.66 -29.88
CA THR A 96 -19.97 -17.19 -29.06
C THR A 96 -18.61 -16.77 -29.62
N THR A 97 -17.90 -15.90 -28.91
CA THR A 97 -16.52 -15.53 -29.22
C THR A 97 -15.63 -16.75 -28.98
N THR A 98 -15.20 -17.40 -30.07
CA THR A 98 -14.15 -18.41 -29.99
C THR A 98 -12.86 -17.72 -29.53
N PRO A 99 -12.21 -18.19 -28.44
CA PRO A 99 -10.98 -17.61 -27.92
C PRO A 99 -9.92 -17.47 -29.02
N ARG A 100 -9.39 -16.26 -29.21
CA ARG A 100 -8.29 -16.03 -30.15
C ARG A 100 -6.99 -16.25 -29.39
N ARG A 101 -6.49 -17.50 -29.41
CA ARG A 101 -5.24 -17.89 -28.75
C ARG A 101 -4.11 -16.89 -29.07
N PRO A 102 -3.47 -16.26 -28.07
CA PRO A 102 -2.29 -15.43 -28.26
C PRO A 102 -1.21 -16.22 -29.00
N ARG A 103 -0.64 -15.62 -30.06
CA ARG A 103 0.30 -16.31 -30.94
C ARG A 103 1.62 -16.55 -30.18
N GLY A 104 1.86 -17.77 -29.74
CA GLY A 104 3.14 -18.20 -29.12
C GLY A 104 3.07 -18.61 -27.65
N GLU A 105 1.96 -18.33 -26.95
CA GLU A 105 1.79 -18.76 -25.56
C GLU A 105 1.33 -20.22 -25.48
N ARG A 106 1.97 -21.01 -24.61
CA ARG A 106 1.60 -22.41 -24.36
C ARG A 106 0.57 -22.47 -23.24
N VAL A 107 -0.55 -23.14 -23.50
CA VAL A 107 -1.52 -23.48 -22.45
C VAL A 107 -0.84 -24.42 -21.44
N PRO A 108 -0.91 -24.15 -20.13
CA PRO A 108 -0.35 -25.04 -19.13
C PRO A 108 -0.97 -26.44 -19.21
N ALA A 109 -0.11 -27.47 -19.15
CA ALA A 109 -0.53 -28.86 -19.35
C ALA A 109 -1.39 -29.42 -18.19
N TYR A 110 -1.33 -28.79 -17.01
CA TYR A 110 -2.12 -29.16 -15.84
C TYR A 110 -3.57 -28.68 -15.89
N LEU A 111 -3.92 -27.79 -16.82
CA LEU A 111 -5.29 -27.33 -16.99
C LEU A 111 -6.14 -28.45 -17.61
N SER A 112 -7.37 -28.60 -17.12
CA SER A 112 -8.36 -29.45 -17.76
C SER A 112 -8.67 -28.97 -19.19
N PRO A 113 -9.20 -29.83 -20.08
CA PRO A 113 -9.62 -29.40 -21.42
C PRO A 113 -10.59 -28.20 -21.40
N LYS A 114 -11.50 -28.15 -20.41
CA LYS A 114 -12.47 -27.07 -20.26
C LYS A 114 -11.81 -25.74 -19.85
N ALA A 115 -10.82 -25.78 -18.97
CA ALA A 115 -10.04 -24.59 -18.63
C ALA A 115 -9.13 -24.16 -19.79
N ALA A 116 -8.51 -25.11 -20.49
CA ALA A 116 -7.69 -24.86 -21.67
C ALA A 116 -8.47 -24.20 -22.82
N GLU A 117 -9.78 -24.47 -22.94
CA GLU A 117 -10.68 -23.77 -23.87
C GLU A 117 -10.87 -22.29 -23.51
N LEU A 118 -10.75 -21.90 -22.24
CA LEU A 118 -10.86 -20.50 -21.83
C LEU A 118 -9.56 -19.72 -22.03
N TRP A 119 -8.42 -20.40 -22.25
CA TRP A 119 -7.14 -19.73 -22.43
C TRP A 119 -7.08 -18.91 -23.73
N GLY A 120 -6.82 -17.62 -23.60
CA GLY A 120 -6.85 -16.66 -24.71
C GLY A 120 -8.26 -16.17 -25.05
N ARG A 121 -9.19 -16.21 -24.08
CA ARG A 121 -10.55 -15.69 -24.25
C ARG A 121 -10.55 -14.16 -24.24
N TYR A 122 -9.73 -13.55 -23.39
CA TYR A 122 -9.38 -12.13 -23.43
C TYR A 122 -7.84 -11.93 -23.33
N ASP A 123 -7.39 -10.69 -23.49
CA ASP A 123 -5.97 -10.34 -23.32
C ASP A 123 -5.54 -10.52 -21.86
N ASN A 124 -4.27 -10.91 -21.65
CA ASN A 124 -3.72 -10.98 -20.30
C ASN A 124 -3.65 -9.57 -19.72
N PHE A 125 -4.27 -9.40 -18.57
CA PHE A 125 -4.24 -8.17 -17.81
C PHE A 125 -2.94 -8.01 -17.02
N LEU A 126 -2.30 -9.13 -16.66
CA LEU A 126 -1.09 -9.14 -15.86
C LEU A 126 0.15 -8.84 -16.70
N LYS A 127 1.07 -8.06 -16.14
CA LYS A 127 2.35 -7.69 -16.74
C LYS A 127 3.42 -7.69 -15.64
N PRO A 128 4.65 -8.16 -15.92
CA PRO A 128 5.75 -8.01 -14.95
C PRO A 128 5.92 -6.55 -14.53
N ASP A 129 6.19 -6.30 -13.25
CA ASP A 129 6.57 -4.97 -12.79
C ASP A 129 7.90 -4.55 -13.46
N PRO A 130 7.95 -3.42 -14.19
CA PRO A 130 9.20 -2.94 -14.77
C PRO A 130 10.19 -2.40 -13.72
N ASP A 131 9.72 -2.06 -12.52
CA ASP A 131 10.52 -1.45 -11.45
C ASP A 131 10.04 -1.96 -10.06
N PRO A 132 10.18 -3.28 -9.77
CA PRO A 132 9.73 -3.85 -8.52
C PRO A 132 10.61 -3.36 -7.35
N ILE A 133 10.02 -3.26 -6.15
CA ILE A 133 10.81 -3.01 -4.93
C ILE A 133 11.80 -4.17 -4.76
N PRO A 134 13.13 -3.91 -4.75
CA PRO A 134 14.11 -4.97 -4.63
C PRO A 134 13.95 -5.69 -3.29
N THR A 135 13.52 -6.95 -3.33
CA THR A 135 13.60 -7.84 -2.18
C THR A 135 14.86 -8.67 -2.38
N ALA A 136 15.82 -8.60 -1.45
CA ALA A 136 17.04 -9.39 -1.59
C ALA A 136 16.68 -10.89 -1.49
N PRO A 137 16.93 -11.71 -2.54
CA PRO A 137 16.73 -13.14 -2.42
C PRO A 137 17.69 -13.76 -1.41
N VAL A 138 17.34 -14.92 -0.86
CA VAL A 138 18.26 -15.74 -0.04
C VAL A 138 19.56 -16.14 -0.77
N THR A 139 19.60 -15.97 -2.09
CA THR A 139 20.78 -16.21 -2.92
C THR A 139 21.67 -14.97 -3.12
N THR A 140 21.30 -13.81 -2.56
CA THR A 140 22.09 -12.58 -2.65
C THR A 140 23.48 -12.80 -2.05
N PRO A 141 24.57 -12.54 -2.81
CA PRO A 141 25.93 -12.65 -2.30
C PRO A 141 26.14 -11.78 -1.05
N GLY A 142 26.61 -12.41 0.04
CA GLY A 142 26.84 -11.72 1.32
C GLY A 142 25.61 -11.53 2.20
N ALA A 143 24.42 -11.98 1.77
CA ALA A 143 23.27 -12.04 2.66
C ALA A 143 23.50 -13.07 3.77
N ASP A 144 23.03 -12.78 4.98
CA ASP A 144 22.92 -13.74 6.06
C ASP A 144 21.56 -14.46 5.95
N PRO A 145 21.52 -15.71 5.44
CA PRO A 145 20.28 -16.45 5.26
C PRO A 145 19.67 -16.92 6.58
N THR A 146 20.33 -16.65 7.72
CA THR A 146 19.88 -16.93 9.09
C THR A 146 19.49 -15.67 9.87
N GLY A 147 19.55 -14.50 9.22
CA GLY A 147 19.27 -13.21 9.86
C GLY A 147 17.84 -13.12 10.41
N GLU A 148 17.71 -12.50 11.58
CA GLU A 148 16.45 -12.11 12.20
C GLU A 148 16.25 -10.60 12.04
N LEU A 149 15.06 -10.19 11.61
CA LEU A 149 14.63 -8.79 11.58
C LEU A 149 13.66 -8.52 12.73
N LYS A 150 14.01 -7.63 13.64
CA LYS A 150 13.18 -7.21 14.76
C LYS A 150 12.41 -5.95 14.41
N LEU A 151 11.11 -6.00 14.55
CA LEU A 151 10.21 -4.91 14.21
C LEU A 151 9.33 -4.55 15.40
N PHE A 152 8.96 -3.28 15.48
CA PHE A 152 7.90 -2.87 16.36
C PHE A 152 6.53 -3.15 15.74
N TRP A 153 5.59 -3.60 16.58
CA TRP A 153 4.20 -3.80 16.18
C TRP A 153 3.26 -2.74 16.78
N GLY A 154 3.43 -2.43 18.07
CA GLY A 154 2.45 -1.69 18.85
C GLY A 154 1.56 -2.61 19.67
N ALA A 155 0.28 -2.28 19.83
CA ALA A 155 -0.64 -3.08 20.64
C ALA A 155 -0.90 -4.47 20.05
N GLN A 156 -1.00 -5.48 20.92
CA GLN A 156 -1.31 -6.85 20.49
C GLN A 156 -2.65 -6.89 19.72
N PRO A 157 -2.71 -7.60 18.58
CA PRO A 157 -3.96 -7.74 17.83
C PRO A 157 -4.97 -8.63 18.56
N SER A 158 -6.25 -8.27 18.49
CA SER A 158 -7.34 -9.03 19.11
C SER A 158 -7.86 -10.19 18.24
N LYS A 159 -7.63 -10.14 16.92
CA LYS A 159 -8.04 -11.15 15.94
C LYS A 159 -6.97 -11.28 14.86
N LEU A 160 -6.84 -12.49 14.33
CA LEU A 160 -5.96 -12.77 13.18
C LEU A 160 -6.69 -13.28 11.95
N ASN A 161 -7.98 -13.62 12.03
CA ASN A 161 -8.73 -14.10 10.88
C ASN A 161 -8.72 -13.03 9.76
N PRO A 162 -8.22 -13.32 8.54
CA PRO A 162 -7.98 -12.32 7.50
C PRO A 162 -9.22 -11.56 7.03
N LEU A 163 -10.41 -12.17 7.16
CA LEU A 163 -11.65 -11.57 6.70
C LEU A 163 -12.39 -10.81 7.81
N THR A 164 -12.23 -11.20 9.08
CA THR A 164 -12.94 -10.57 10.21
C THR A 164 -12.08 -9.61 11.01
N ALA A 165 -10.75 -9.69 10.90
CA ALA A 165 -9.84 -8.69 11.45
C ALA A 165 -9.84 -7.42 10.57
N SER A 166 -9.98 -6.26 11.20
CA SER A 166 -9.91 -4.94 10.54
C SER A 166 -8.71 -4.12 11.00
N ASP A 167 -7.74 -4.76 11.65
CA ASP A 167 -6.55 -4.13 12.21
C ASP A 167 -5.51 -3.89 11.10
N ALA A 168 -5.08 -2.64 10.92
CA ALA A 168 -4.14 -2.28 9.87
C ALA A 168 -2.74 -2.90 10.06
N MET A 169 -2.30 -3.12 11.31
CA MET A 169 -1.04 -3.81 11.59
C MET A 169 -1.14 -5.28 11.23
N VAL A 170 -2.27 -5.94 11.51
CA VAL A 170 -2.49 -7.34 11.04
C VAL A 170 -2.38 -7.42 9.52
N THR A 171 -3.03 -6.51 8.79
CA THR A 171 -2.92 -6.45 7.33
C THR A 171 -1.47 -6.26 6.88
N ASN A 172 -0.80 -5.21 7.36
CA ASN A 172 0.50 -4.80 6.85
C ASN A 172 1.67 -5.67 7.33
N ARG A 173 1.52 -6.39 8.44
CA ARG A 173 2.60 -7.12 9.11
C ARG A 173 2.38 -8.63 9.19
N ILE A 174 1.17 -9.13 8.96
CA ILE A 174 0.92 -10.57 8.85
C ILE A 174 0.42 -10.89 7.45
N GLU A 175 -0.73 -10.33 7.06
CA GLU A 175 -1.38 -10.73 5.81
C GLU A 175 -0.48 -10.49 4.60
N SER A 176 0.19 -9.32 4.52
CA SER A 176 1.10 -9.00 3.41
C SER A 176 2.33 -9.91 3.30
N TYR A 177 2.73 -10.60 4.37
CA TYR A 177 3.87 -11.53 4.36
C TYR A 177 3.46 -13.00 4.29
N VAL A 178 2.26 -13.32 4.77
CA VAL A 178 1.81 -14.69 5.00
C VAL A 178 0.77 -15.13 3.97
N LEU A 179 -0.04 -14.23 3.44
CA LEU A 179 -0.99 -14.53 2.37
C LEU A 179 -0.42 -14.15 1.00
N SER A 180 -0.88 -14.88 0.00
CA SER A 180 -0.74 -14.49 -1.40
C SER A 180 -2.08 -14.02 -1.95
N ALA A 181 -2.04 -13.23 -3.01
CA ALA A 181 -3.22 -12.77 -3.73
C ALA A 181 -3.25 -13.36 -5.15
N PRO A 182 -4.38 -13.25 -5.87
CA PRO A 182 -4.40 -13.60 -7.30
C PRO A 182 -3.32 -12.85 -8.10
N ALA A 183 -3.07 -11.57 -7.81
CA ALA A 183 -2.03 -10.78 -8.44
C ALA A 183 -1.46 -9.74 -7.47
N ALA A 184 -0.20 -9.35 -7.68
CA ALA A 184 0.46 -8.27 -6.96
C ALA A 184 0.30 -6.94 -7.73
N SER A 185 0.17 -5.81 -7.01
CA SER A 185 0.21 -4.49 -7.65
C SER A 185 1.64 -4.07 -7.90
N HIS A 186 1.88 -3.35 -8.99
CA HIS A 186 3.20 -2.77 -9.24
C HIS A 186 3.55 -1.76 -8.16
N ALA A 187 4.83 -1.73 -7.78
CA ALA A 187 5.36 -0.89 -6.71
C ALA A 187 5.10 0.60 -6.93
N HIS A 188 5.18 1.03 -8.18
CA HIS A 188 5.10 2.43 -8.59
C HIS A 188 3.88 2.74 -9.46
N ASP A 189 2.99 1.78 -9.69
CA ASP A 189 1.73 1.95 -10.42
C ASP A 189 0.63 1.01 -9.86
N ALA A 190 -0.16 1.53 -8.92
CA ALA A 190 -1.27 0.78 -8.30
C ALA A 190 -2.40 0.38 -9.28
N SER A 191 -2.38 0.88 -10.52
CA SER A 191 -3.34 0.47 -11.56
C SER A 191 -2.87 -0.73 -12.40
N SER A 192 -1.59 -1.09 -12.28
CA SER A 192 -0.97 -2.22 -12.97
C SER A 192 -0.68 -3.36 -12.01
N TYR A 193 -0.72 -4.59 -12.55
CA TYR A 193 -0.66 -5.81 -11.76
C TYR A 193 0.24 -6.84 -12.42
N GLU A 194 0.96 -7.61 -11.61
CA GLU A 194 1.82 -8.70 -12.03
C GLU A 194 1.37 -10.06 -11.45
N PRO A 195 1.85 -11.18 -12.03
CA PRO A 195 1.52 -12.51 -11.52
C PRO A 195 1.91 -12.75 -10.06
N ASP A 196 0.99 -13.35 -9.30
CA ASP A 196 1.24 -13.95 -7.99
C ASP A 196 0.69 -15.40 -7.98
N LEU A 197 -0.46 -15.66 -7.32
CA LEU A 197 -1.14 -16.96 -7.42
C LEU A 197 -1.67 -17.22 -8.83
N ALA A 198 -2.17 -16.19 -9.52
CA ALA A 198 -2.56 -16.29 -10.92
C ALA A 198 -1.37 -16.01 -11.83
N ILE A 199 -1.05 -16.97 -12.70
CA ILE A 199 -0.04 -16.76 -13.77
C ILE A 199 -0.60 -15.91 -14.90
N ARG A 200 -1.92 -15.83 -15.01
CA ARG A 200 -2.65 -15.10 -16.04
C ARG A 200 -4.02 -14.72 -15.52
N VAL A 201 -4.43 -13.48 -15.79
CA VAL A 201 -5.80 -13.03 -15.57
C VAL A 201 -6.30 -12.38 -16.85
N GLU A 202 -7.43 -12.86 -17.34
CA GLU A 202 -8.06 -12.33 -18.54
C GLU A 202 -9.33 -11.57 -18.17
N VAL A 203 -9.48 -10.35 -18.68
CA VAL A 203 -10.57 -9.46 -18.31
C VAL A 203 -11.36 -9.04 -19.55
N ASN A 204 -12.69 -9.06 -19.46
CA ASN A 204 -13.55 -8.62 -20.55
C ASN A 204 -13.57 -7.09 -20.70
N GLN A 205 -12.52 -6.52 -21.27
CA GLN A 205 -12.45 -5.09 -21.53
C GLN A 205 -13.37 -4.68 -22.70
N PRO A 206 -14.05 -3.52 -22.61
CA PRO A 206 -13.97 -2.49 -21.57
C PRO A 206 -15.00 -2.65 -20.44
N ASP A 207 -15.69 -3.78 -20.33
CA ASP A 207 -16.81 -3.95 -19.40
C ASP A 207 -16.37 -4.25 -17.95
N TYR A 208 -15.20 -4.87 -17.73
CA TYR A 208 -14.65 -5.17 -16.39
C TYR A 208 -15.64 -5.90 -15.45
N THR A 209 -16.44 -6.80 -16.02
CA THR A 209 -17.48 -7.58 -15.32
C THR A 209 -17.19 -9.07 -15.23
N GLU A 210 -16.20 -9.57 -15.96
CA GLU A 210 -15.79 -10.96 -15.97
C GLU A 210 -14.26 -11.07 -15.98
N TYR A 211 -13.74 -11.87 -15.04
CA TYR A 211 -12.32 -12.10 -14.81
C TYR A 211 -12.08 -13.61 -14.85
N VAL A 212 -11.29 -14.10 -15.80
CA VAL A 212 -10.86 -15.49 -15.85
C VAL A 212 -9.46 -15.59 -15.24
N LEU A 213 -9.35 -16.28 -14.11
CA LEU A 213 -8.09 -16.48 -13.40
C LEU A 213 -7.54 -17.85 -13.76
N PHE A 214 -6.26 -17.91 -14.11
CA PHE A 214 -5.49 -19.15 -14.28
C PHE A 214 -4.39 -19.18 -13.22
N LEU A 215 -4.51 -20.11 -12.29
CA LEU A 215 -3.61 -20.26 -11.14
C LEU A 215 -2.38 -21.10 -11.51
N ARG A 216 -1.27 -20.87 -10.80
CA ARG A 216 -0.10 -21.75 -10.80
C ARG A 216 -0.43 -23.08 -10.10
N ASP A 217 0.21 -24.17 -10.52
CA ASP A 217 0.04 -25.50 -9.91
C ASP A 217 1.12 -25.86 -8.88
N ASP A 218 2.05 -24.94 -8.62
CA ASP A 218 3.17 -25.09 -7.69
C ASP A 218 2.97 -24.33 -6.37
N ALA A 219 1.81 -23.68 -6.17
CA ALA A 219 1.46 -23.03 -4.92
C ALA A 219 0.89 -24.01 -3.90
N TYR A 220 1.43 -23.97 -2.67
CA TYR A 220 0.99 -24.78 -1.54
C TYR A 220 0.62 -23.90 -0.35
N TRP A 221 -0.40 -24.32 0.38
CA TRP A 221 -0.66 -23.83 1.71
C TRP A 221 0.46 -24.27 2.65
N GLN A 222 0.87 -23.37 3.54
CA GLN A 222 1.85 -23.66 4.57
C GLN A 222 1.35 -24.78 5.48
N THR A 223 2.26 -25.65 5.93
CA THR A 223 1.92 -26.66 6.92
C THR A 223 1.47 -25.96 8.21
N PRO A 224 0.26 -26.24 8.74
CA PRO A 224 -0.21 -25.60 9.96
C PRO A 224 0.71 -25.89 11.15
N VAL A 225 1.05 -24.86 11.92
CA VAL A 225 1.85 -25.00 13.16
C VAL A 225 0.96 -25.50 14.31
N LEU A 226 0.57 -26.77 14.20
CA LEU A 226 -0.33 -27.51 15.07
C LEU A 226 0.28 -28.85 15.47
N ASP A 227 -0.26 -29.46 16.53
CA ASP A 227 -0.01 -30.87 16.85
C ASP A 227 -0.69 -31.78 15.80
N LEU A 228 0.07 -32.18 14.78
CA LEU A 228 -0.45 -33.02 13.68
C LEU A 228 -0.68 -34.49 14.09
N ASP A 229 -0.36 -34.89 15.32
CA ASP A 229 -0.81 -36.17 15.86
C ASP A 229 -2.27 -36.06 16.32
N LYS A 230 -2.64 -34.93 16.93
CA LYS A 230 -4.04 -34.58 17.24
C LYS A 230 -4.84 -34.31 15.97
N TYR A 231 -4.27 -33.59 15.00
CA TYR A 231 -4.95 -33.19 13.75
C TYR A 231 -4.44 -33.97 12.53
N ALA A 232 -4.44 -35.30 12.63
CA ALA A 232 -3.87 -36.16 11.58
C ALA A 232 -4.49 -35.96 10.18
N TRP A 233 -5.75 -35.49 10.11
CA TRP A 233 -6.45 -35.19 8.87
C TRP A 233 -5.86 -33.99 8.09
N LEU A 234 -5.06 -33.15 8.75
CA LEU A 234 -4.34 -32.03 8.12
C LEU A 234 -2.96 -32.42 7.57
N ARG A 235 -2.48 -33.64 7.82
CA ARG A 235 -1.16 -34.09 7.36
C ARG A 235 -1.10 -34.11 5.83
N GLY A 236 0.08 -33.77 5.31
CA GLY A 236 0.35 -33.73 3.87
C GLY A 236 0.37 -32.31 3.32
N LYS A 237 0.71 -32.20 2.04
CA LYS A 237 0.74 -30.92 1.33
C LYS A 237 -0.62 -30.64 0.72
N HIS A 238 -1.11 -29.42 0.90
CA HIS A 238 -2.36 -28.94 0.34
C HIS A 238 -2.04 -27.86 -0.69
N LYS A 239 -2.50 -28.04 -1.93
CA LYS A 239 -2.30 -27.04 -2.99
C LYS A 239 -3.28 -25.88 -2.81
N VAL A 240 -2.85 -24.68 -3.22
CA VAL A 240 -3.76 -23.55 -3.43
C VAL A 240 -4.52 -23.79 -4.72
N THR A 241 -5.85 -23.67 -4.69
CA THR A 241 -6.73 -23.98 -5.83
C THR A 241 -7.77 -22.89 -6.05
N ALA A 242 -8.47 -22.98 -7.19
CA ALA A 242 -9.62 -22.16 -7.52
C ALA A 242 -10.78 -22.35 -6.54
N HIS A 243 -10.82 -23.47 -5.81
CA HIS A 243 -11.80 -23.69 -4.74
C HIS A 243 -11.54 -22.77 -3.54
N ASP A 244 -10.29 -22.46 -3.22
CA ASP A 244 -9.94 -21.49 -2.17
C ASP A 244 -10.38 -20.07 -2.56
N ILE A 245 -10.24 -19.69 -3.84
CA ILE A 245 -10.75 -18.41 -4.38
C ILE A 245 -12.26 -18.32 -4.19
N LYS A 246 -12.98 -19.36 -4.61
CA LYS A 246 -14.44 -19.44 -4.45
C LYS A 246 -14.83 -19.37 -2.98
N PHE A 247 -14.19 -20.16 -2.12
CA PHE A 247 -14.46 -20.21 -0.69
C PHE A 247 -14.25 -18.84 -0.03
N SER A 248 -13.16 -18.16 -0.37
CA SER A 248 -12.85 -16.81 0.12
C SER A 248 -13.98 -15.83 -0.21
N LEU A 249 -14.44 -15.81 -1.47
CA LEU A 249 -15.54 -14.95 -1.92
C LEU A 249 -16.87 -15.33 -1.25
N ASP A 250 -17.16 -16.62 -1.13
CA ASP A 250 -18.37 -17.13 -0.49
C ASP A 250 -18.42 -16.70 1.00
N MET A 251 -17.30 -16.76 1.73
CA MET A 251 -17.23 -16.28 3.11
C MET A 251 -17.41 -14.77 3.23
N ILE A 252 -16.83 -13.98 2.32
CA ILE A 252 -16.98 -12.52 2.31
C ILE A 252 -18.46 -12.12 2.15
N VAL A 253 -19.20 -12.79 1.24
CA VAL A 253 -20.60 -12.45 0.96
C VAL A 253 -21.60 -13.19 1.85
N ASN A 254 -21.16 -14.18 2.63
CA ASN A 254 -21.99 -14.83 3.63
C ASN A 254 -22.37 -13.82 4.71
N LYS A 255 -23.67 -13.54 4.85
CA LYS A 255 -24.23 -12.55 5.78
C LYS A 255 -23.88 -12.80 7.26
N ASP A 256 -23.59 -14.05 7.62
CA ASP A 256 -23.35 -14.47 8.99
C ASP A 256 -21.86 -14.35 9.37
N VAL A 257 -20.97 -14.01 8.43
CA VAL A 257 -19.55 -13.72 8.71
C VAL A 257 -19.39 -12.26 9.19
N ASP A 258 -18.56 -12.00 10.19
CA ASP A 258 -18.38 -10.67 10.78
C ASP A 258 -17.36 -9.82 9.99
N CYS A 259 -17.61 -9.64 8.69
CA CYS A 259 -16.70 -8.95 7.75
C CYS A 259 -17.36 -7.77 7.01
N ASP A 260 -18.31 -7.06 7.64
CA ASP A 260 -19.05 -5.94 7.00
C ASP A 260 -18.14 -4.87 6.38
N HIS A 261 -17.02 -4.58 7.06
CA HIS A 261 -16.02 -3.63 6.59
C HIS A 261 -15.43 -4.01 5.22
N LEU A 262 -15.35 -5.31 4.92
CA LEU A 262 -14.87 -5.86 3.65
C LEU A 262 -16.04 -6.13 2.67
N ARG A 263 -17.13 -6.71 3.17
CA ARG A 263 -18.31 -7.12 2.37
C ARG A 263 -18.89 -5.99 1.53
N ASN A 264 -18.88 -4.76 2.06
CA ASN A 264 -19.37 -3.59 1.34
C ASN A 264 -18.72 -3.39 -0.04
N TYR A 265 -17.47 -3.80 -0.21
CA TYR A 265 -16.77 -3.71 -1.50
C TYR A 265 -17.18 -4.79 -2.51
N TYR A 266 -17.85 -5.85 -2.04
CA TYR A 266 -18.34 -6.98 -2.83
C TYR A 266 -19.87 -6.97 -3.00
N SER A 267 -20.58 -5.87 -2.70
CA SER A 267 -22.04 -5.80 -2.87
C SER A 267 -22.52 -6.09 -4.30
N GLU A 268 -21.63 -5.84 -5.27
CA GLU A 268 -21.87 -5.95 -6.70
C GLU A 268 -21.18 -7.19 -7.30
N TYR A 269 -20.52 -8.00 -6.48
CA TYR A 269 -20.08 -9.35 -6.86
C TYR A 269 -21.31 -10.19 -7.24
N LYS A 270 -21.16 -10.98 -8.28
CA LYS A 270 -22.21 -11.85 -8.81
C LYS A 270 -21.97 -13.31 -8.44
N ASP A 271 -20.86 -13.88 -8.91
CA ASP A 271 -20.50 -15.28 -8.67
C ASP A 271 -19.03 -15.56 -8.98
N CYS A 272 -18.55 -16.70 -8.48
CA CYS A 272 -17.28 -17.32 -8.82
C CYS A 272 -17.57 -18.74 -9.29
N THR A 273 -17.32 -19.02 -10.56
CA THR A 273 -17.49 -20.34 -11.16
C THR A 273 -16.13 -21.02 -11.24
N VAL A 274 -15.94 -22.10 -10.48
CA VAL A 274 -14.76 -22.97 -10.61
C VAL A 274 -14.91 -23.81 -11.88
N ILE A 275 -13.88 -23.78 -12.73
CA ILE A 275 -13.82 -24.55 -13.98
C ILE A 275 -13.05 -25.85 -13.76
N ASP A 276 -11.93 -25.76 -13.03
CA ASP A 276 -11.15 -26.86 -12.45
C ASP A 276 -10.30 -26.32 -11.28
N ASP A 277 -9.40 -27.14 -10.73
CA ASP A 277 -8.53 -26.80 -9.60
C ASP A 277 -7.68 -25.54 -9.81
N TYR A 278 -7.38 -25.13 -11.04
CA TYR A 278 -6.48 -24.00 -11.34
C TYR A 278 -7.11 -22.96 -12.25
N CYS A 279 -8.43 -23.00 -12.45
CA CYS A 279 -9.15 -22.04 -13.26
C CYS A 279 -10.51 -21.71 -12.66
N CYS A 280 -10.78 -20.41 -12.48
CA CYS A 280 -12.10 -19.92 -12.11
C CYS A 280 -12.47 -18.64 -12.87
N ILE A 281 -13.77 -18.39 -12.96
CA ILE A 281 -14.33 -17.16 -13.52
C ILE A 281 -15.03 -16.39 -12.41
N ILE A 282 -14.56 -15.17 -12.12
CA ILE A 282 -15.21 -14.23 -11.19
C ILE A 282 -16.04 -13.23 -11.99
N ARG A 283 -17.28 -13.01 -11.58
CA ARG A 283 -18.21 -12.11 -12.25
C ARG A 283 -18.74 -11.03 -11.32
N TRP A 284 -18.92 -9.85 -11.88
CA TRP A 284 -19.55 -8.68 -11.24
C TRP A 284 -20.85 -8.35 -11.97
N LYS A 285 -21.85 -7.83 -11.24
CA LYS A 285 -23.18 -7.52 -11.78
C LYS A 285 -23.14 -6.37 -12.79
N LYS A 286 -22.22 -5.43 -12.60
CA LYS A 286 -22.00 -4.25 -13.44
C LYS A 286 -20.54 -3.77 -13.31
N PRO A 287 -20.03 -2.96 -14.24
CA PRO A 287 -18.71 -2.36 -14.11
C PRO A 287 -18.59 -1.60 -12.78
N GLN A 288 -17.51 -1.82 -12.04
CA GLN A 288 -17.23 -1.16 -10.76
C GLN A 288 -15.84 -0.57 -10.77
N TYR A 289 -15.69 0.61 -10.14
CA TYR A 289 -14.39 1.26 -10.03
C TYR A 289 -13.37 0.42 -9.27
N ASN A 290 -13.83 -0.49 -8.40
CA ASN A 290 -13.00 -1.31 -7.53
C ASN A 290 -13.01 -2.79 -7.93
N SER A 291 -13.69 -3.23 -9.00
CA SER A 291 -13.75 -4.66 -9.34
C SER A 291 -12.38 -5.24 -9.65
N ILE A 292 -11.47 -4.46 -10.24
CA ILE A 292 -10.10 -4.89 -10.54
C ILE A 292 -9.36 -5.19 -9.22
N SER A 293 -9.20 -4.20 -8.34
CA SER A 293 -8.41 -4.36 -7.12
C SER A 293 -9.00 -5.41 -6.17
N PHE A 294 -10.33 -5.47 -6.01
CA PHE A 294 -10.97 -6.46 -5.13
C PHE A 294 -11.06 -7.87 -5.74
N THR A 295 -10.82 -8.03 -7.04
CA THR A 295 -10.62 -9.35 -7.66
C THR A 295 -9.16 -9.79 -7.57
N LEU A 296 -8.24 -8.87 -7.88
CA LEU A 296 -6.81 -9.19 -8.02
C LEU A 296 -6.06 -9.22 -6.70
N GLN A 297 -6.47 -8.42 -5.71
CA GLN A 297 -5.89 -8.39 -4.36
C GLN A 297 -6.82 -9.07 -3.33
N LEU A 298 -7.60 -10.06 -3.76
CA LEU A 298 -8.45 -10.85 -2.87
C LEU A 298 -7.60 -11.53 -1.79
N LYS A 299 -8.03 -11.43 -0.53
CA LYS A 299 -7.47 -12.21 0.57
C LYS A 299 -7.89 -13.68 0.40
N VAL A 300 -7.02 -14.50 -0.17
CA VAL A 300 -7.28 -15.93 -0.37
C VAL A 300 -7.08 -16.65 0.96
N ILE A 301 -8.07 -17.45 1.36
CA ILE A 301 -8.07 -18.21 2.62
C ILE A 301 -8.21 -19.73 2.36
N PRO A 302 -7.62 -20.58 3.22
CA PRO A 302 -7.53 -22.01 2.97
C PRO A 302 -8.84 -22.74 3.26
N GLU A 303 -9.55 -23.18 2.21
CA GLU A 303 -10.79 -23.93 2.34
C GLU A 303 -10.57 -25.25 3.09
N PHE A 304 -9.46 -25.94 2.79
CA PHE A 304 -9.16 -27.28 3.31
C PHE A 304 -9.13 -27.36 4.84
N ILE A 305 -8.94 -26.23 5.53
CA ILE A 305 -8.95 -26.15 7.00
C ILE A 305 -10.10 -25.30 7.53
N LEU A 306 -10.42 -24.17 6.90
CA LEU A 306 -11.42 -23.22 7.41
C LEU A 306 -12.86 -23.63 7.12
N ALA A 307 -13.07 -24.58 6.21
CA ALA A 307 -14.39 -25.16 5.98
C ALA A 307 -14.71 -26.32 6.93
N TYR A 308 -13.80 -26.69 7.83
CA TYR A 308 -13.88 -27.92 8.63
C TYR A 308 -13.79 -27.63 10.13
N ASN A 309 -14.56 -28.38 10.91
CA ASN A 309 -14.47 -28.35 12.36
C ASN A 309 -13.15 -28.98 12.86
N GLU A 310 -12.91 -28.90 14.16
CA GLU A 310 -11.65 -29.33 14.78
C GLU A 310 -11.33 -30.82 14.55
N ILE A 311 -12.36 -31.65 14.33
CA ILE A 311 -12.22 -33.09 14.08
C ILE A 311 -12.19 -33.46 12.59
N GLY A 312 -12.19 -32.47 11.68
CA GLY A 312 -12.04 -32.68 10.24
C GLY A 312 -13.34 -32.96 9.50
N GLU A 313 -14.49 -32.64 10.08
CA GLU A 313 -15.78 -32.71 9.38
C GLU A 313 -16.13 -31.34 8.81
N ARG A 314 -16.58 -31.30 7.55
CA ARG A 314 -16.96 -30.05 6.91
C ARG A 314 -18.18 -29.45 7.61
N TYR A 315 -18.16 -28.15 7.87
CA TYR A 315 -19.34 -27.44 8.38
C TYR A 315 -20.47 -27.47 7.34
N ASP A 316 -21.71 -27.56 7.83
CA ASP A 316 -22.89 -27.35 6.99
C ASP A 316 -22.91 -25.92 6.44
N ASP A 317 -23.35 -25.75 5.19
CA ASP A 317 -23.44 -24.43 4.53
C ASP A 317 -24.26 -23.41 5.33
N ALA A 318 -25.25 -23.87 6.09
CA ALA A 318 -26.09 -23.03 6.95
C ALA A 318 -25.38 -22.54 8.22
N GLN A 319 -24.30 -23.20 8.64
CA GLN A 319 -23.60 -22.93 9.91
C GLN A 319 -22.20 -22.39 9.69
N ILE A 320 -21.60 -22.62 8.52
CA ILE A 320 -20.21 -22.28 8.23
C ILE A 320 -19.89 -20.81 8.48
N GLY A 321 -20.79 -19.88 8.14
CA GLY A 321 -20.58 -18.45 8.36
C GLY A 321 -20.46 -18.08 9.84
N VAL A 322 -21.32 -18.65 10.69
CA VAL A 322 -21.29 -18.44 12.14
C VAL A 322 -20.04 -19.09 12.74
N ALA A 323 -19.73 -20.33 12.33
CA ALA A 323 -18.55 -21.04 12.80
C ALA A 323 -17.24 -20.35 12.39
N PHE A 324 -17.22 -19.69 11.24
CA PHE A 324 -16.05 -18.97 10.72
C PHE A 324 -15.62 -17.80 11.62
N ASN A 325 -16.57 -17.12 12.28
CA ASN A 325 -16.28 -15.95 13.14
C ASN A 325 -15.44 -16.29 14.37
N ASP A 326 -15.60 -17.51 14.89
CA ASP A 326 -14.86 -18.06 16.03
C ASP A 326 -14.22 -19.41 15.66
N HIS A 327 -13.63 -19.47 14.46
CA HIS A 327 -13.06 -20.70 13.95
C HIS A 327 -11.92 -21.20 14.84
N TRP A 328 -11.89 -22.50 15.11
CA TRP A 328 -11.00 -23.15 16.09
C TRP A 328 -9.51 -22.86 15.82
N LEU A 329 -9.11 -22.73 14.55
CA LEU A 329 -7.74 -22.38 14.16
C LEU A 329 -7.25 -21.07 14.81
N TYR A 330 -8.10 -20.05 14.88
CA TYR A 330 -7.69 -18.72 15.32
C TYR A 330 -7.79 -18.51 16.84
N ARG A 331 -8.42 -19.43 17.58
CA ARG A 331 -8.55 -19.35 19.05
C ARG A 331 -7.20 -19.37 19.75
N ASP A 332 -6.27 -20.18 19.22
CA ASP A 332 -4.87 -20.24 19.67
C ASP A 332 -3.95 -19.44 18.76
N PHE A 333 -4.48 -18.40 18.11
CA PHE A 333 -3.77 -17.49 17.23
C PHE A 333 -2.96 -18.17 16.12
N LYS A 334 -3.43 -19.32 15.61
CA LYS A 334 -2.79 -20.00 14.50
C LYS A 334 -3.19 -19.36 13.18
N TYR A 335 -2.29 -19.45 12.21
CA TYR A 335 -2.47 -18.82 10.92
C TYR A 335 -1.87 -19.71 9.85
N VAL A 336 -2.57 -19.83 8.72
CA VAL A 336 -2.13 -20.62 7.57
C VAL A 336 -2.28 -19.73 6.34
N GLY A 337 -1.18 -19.55 5.62
CA GLY A 337 -1.15 -18.79 4.37
C GLY A 337 -0.38 -19.51 3.27
N SER A 338 -0.14 -18.81 2.16
CA SER A 338 0.58 -19.30 0.98
C SER A 338 1.78 -18.43 0.61
N GLY A 339 2.04 -17.38 1.39
CA GLY A 339 3.03 -16.36 1.13
C GLY A 339 4.47 -16.73 1.51
N PRO A 340 5.40 -15.76 1.38
CA PRO A 340 6.83 -15.96 1.60
C PRO A 340 7.24 -16.18 3.06
N TYR A 341 6.36 -15.89 4.03
CA TYR A 341 6.59 -16.17 5.45
C TYR A 341 5.40 -16.92 6.07
N ARG A 342 5.64 -17.67 7.14
CA ARG A 342 4.63 -18.34 7.96
C ARG A 342 4.68 -17.82 9.40
N VAL A 343 3.54 -17.78 10.08
CA VAL A 343 3.49 -17.51 11.53
C VAL A 343 3.97 -18.77 12.27
N THR A 344 5.01 -18.64 13.10
CA THR A 344 5.56 -19.78 13.88
C THR A 344 5.27 -19.68 15.36
N GLU A 345 5.25 -18.46 15.90
CA GLU A 345 4.96 -18.21 17.30
C GLU A 345 4.10 -16.96 17.44
N LEU A 346 3.12 -17.02 18.33
CA LEU A 346 2.51 -15.83 18.91
C LEU A 346 2.52 -16.01 20.41
N ASN A 347 3.20 -15.10 21.09
CA ASN A 347 3.23 -15.00 22.53
C ASN A 347 2.38 -13.78 22.93
N PRO A 348 1.16 -14.00 23.46
CA PRO A 348 0.32 -12.92 23.98
C PRO A 348 1.14 -12.10 24.97
N ASP A 349 1.06 -10.77 24.92
CA ASP A 349 1.85 -9.83 25.71
C ASP A 349 3.31 -9.57 25.27
N SER A 350 3.87 -10.35 24.34
CA SER A 350 5.27 -10.17 23.95
C SER A 350 5.50 -9.91 22.48
N HIS A 351 5.14 -10.85 21.59
CA HIS A 351 5.55 -10.78 20.20
C HIS A 351 4.80 -11.76 19.30
N ILE A 352 4.94 -11.56 17.98
CA ILE A 352 4.69 -12.56 16.95
C ILE A 352 5.98 -12.82 16.16
N THR A 353 6.26 -14.08 15.86
CA THR A 353 7.41 -14.50 15.04
C THR A 353 6.92 -15.06 13.72
N LEU A 354 7.47 -14.54 12.63
CA LEU A 354 7.34 -15.09 11.29
C LEU A 354 8.65 -15.77 10.89
N GLU A 355 8.56 -16.88 10.16
CA GLU A 355 9.72 -17.51 9.53
C GLU A 355 9.52 -17.64 8.04
N ARG A 356 10.61 -17.54 7.28
CA ARG A 356 10.59 -17.73 5.84
C ARG A 356 9.98 -19.07 5.46
N ASN A 357 9.07 -19.03 4.50
CA ASN A 357 8.52 -20.19 3.85
C ASN A 357 9.51 -20.68 2.78
N ASP A 358 10.35 -21.66 3.13
CA ASP A 358 11.30 -22.24 2.18
C ASP A 358 10.63 -23.03 1.04
N GLU A 359 9.32 -23.29 1.14
CA GLU A 359 8.50 -23.89 0.07
C GLU A 359 7.72 -22.85 -0.74
N PHE A 360 7.98 -21.55 -0.53
CA PHE A 360 7.33 -20.50 -1.31
C PHE A 360 7.66 -20.64 -2.80
N TYR A 361 6.64 -20.56 -3.64
CA TYR A 361 6.75 -20.74 -5.09
C TYR A 361 7.42 -19.56 -5.81
N GLY A 362 7.51 -18.41 -5.15
CA GLY A 362 8.16 -17.21 -5.65
C GLY A 362 9.61 -17.09 -5.18
N GLU A 363 10.16 -15.88 -5.31
CA GLU A 363 11.49 -15.59 -4.80
C GLU A 363 11.49 -15.62 -3.26
N ARG A 364 12.43 -16.35 -2.68
CA ARG A 364 12.56 -16.53 -1.22
C ARG A 364 13.33 -15.35 -0.62
N PRO A 365 12.77 -14.60 0.34
CA PRO A 365 13.46 -13.49 0.99
C PRO A 365 14.76 -13.91 1.70
N ALA A 366 15.75 -13.01 1.78
CA ALA A 366 17.00 -13.31 2.47
C ALA A 366 16.85 -13.50 3.98
N ILE A 367 15.98 -12.69 4.61
CA ILE A 367 15.73 -12.74 6.06
C ILE A 367 15.06 -14.08 6.41
N GLN A 368 15.58 -14.76 7.44
CA GLN A 368 15.03 -16.04 7.90
C GLN A 368 13.82 -15.85 8.80
N SER A 369 13.90 -14.89 9.72
CA SER A 369 12.89 -14.70 10.74
C SER A 369 12.57 -13.21 10.92
N MET A 370 11.32 -12.91 11.18
CA MET A 370 10.89 -11.58 11.61
C MET A 370 10.23 -11.68 12.98
N ARG A 371 10.77 -10.96 13.95
CA ARG A 371 10.25 -10.90 15.30
C ARG A 371 9.59 -9.55 15.54
N MET A 372 8.27 -9.54 15.68
CA MET A 372 7.50 -8.30 15.81
C MET A 372 7.04 -8.14 17.26
N VAL A 373 7.55 -7.13 17.93
CA VAL A 373 7.42 -6.93 19.38
C VAL A 373 6.19 -6.07 19.70
N PHE A 374 5.38 -6.55 20.65
CA PHE A 374 4.22 -5.82 21.14
C PHE A 374 4.61 -4.80 22.21
N ASN A 375 4.07 -3.60 22.10
CA ASN A 375 4.10 -2.59 23.15
C ASN A 375 2.96 -1.60 22.99
N ASN A 376 2.19 -1.37 24.06
CA ASN A 376 1.06 -0.44 24.03
C ASN A 376 1.47 1.04 24.13
N ASP A 377 2.73 1.33 24.47
CA ASP A 377 3.25 2.70 24.45
C ASP A 377 3.67 3.09 23.03
N SER A 378 2.98 4.08 22.46
CA SER A 378 3.25 4.61 21.12
C SER A 378 4.62 5.24 20.95
N GLN A 379 5.33 5.52 22.05
CA GLN A 379 6.72 6.00 22.04
C GLN A 379 7.75 4.90 22.31
N ALA A 380 7.32 3.66 22.56
CA ALA A 380 8.24 2.56 22.85
C ALA A 380 9.10 2.18 21.64
N GLY A 381 8.54 2.21 20.43
CA GLY A 381 9.28 1.86 19.21
C GLY A 381 10.59 2.64 19.05
N MET A 382 10.57 3.94 19.36
CA MET A 382 11.78 4.78 19.33
C MET A 382 12.81 4.36 20.38
N ARG A 383 12.39 4.10 21.62
CA ARG A 383 13.31 3.66 22.68
C ARG A 383 13.92 2.29 22.36
N LEU A 384 13.11 1.38 21.80
CA LEU A 384 13.57 0.07 21.37
C LEU A 384 14.55 0.17 20.19
N LEU A 385 14.38 1.16 19.31
CA LEU A 385 15.33 1.44 18.24
C LEU A 385 16.65 1.96 18.84
N GLU A 386 16.59 2.90 19.79
CA GLU A 386 17.74 3.44 20.54
C GLU A 386 18.54 2.34 21.27
N THR A 387 17.88 1.29 21.76
CA THR A 387 18.53 0.16 22.45
C THR A 387 18.90 -1.01 21.53
N HIS A 388 18.67 -0.91 20.22
CA HIS A 388 18.83 -2.01 19.24
C HIS A 388 17.97 -3.26 19.56
N ASP A 389 16.85 -3.08 20.26
CA ASP A 389 15.86 -4.13 20.49
C ASP A 389 14.91 -4.29 19.28
N VAL A 390 14.82 -3.27 18.41
CA VAL A 390 14.23 -3.35 17.06
C VAL A 390 15.18 -2.76 16.03
N ASP A 391 15.10 -3.26 14.79
CA ASP A 391 16.01 -2.89 13.70
C ASP A 391 15.42 -1.80 12.78
N ALA A 392 14.09 -1.66 12.74
CA ALA A 392 13.41 -0.66 11.92
C ALA A 392 12.10 -0.18 12.56
N GLU A 393 11.86 1.14 12.46
CA GLU A 393 10.66 1.81 12.96
C GLU A 393 10.26 2.96 12.04
N ALA A 394 8.95 3.21 11.93
CA ALA A 394 8.41 4.39 11.26
C ALA A 394 8.04 5.47 12.30
N PHE A 395 8.62 6.66 12.18
CA PHE A 395 8.31 7.80 13.05
C PHE A 395 8.00 9.07 12.23
N GLN A 396 7.39 10.04 12.89
CA GLN A 396 7.04 11.33 12.27
C GLN A 396 8.30 12.14 11.92
N SER A 397 8.27 12.88 10.81
CA SER A 397 9.39 13.71 10.36
C SER A 397 9.90 14.69 11.43
N LYS A 398 9.00 15.20 12.27
CA LYS A 398 9.34 16.12 13.35
C LYS A 398 10.27 15.49 14.39
N VAL A 399 10.05 14.21 14.70
CA VAL A 399 10.89 13.46 15.64
C VAL A 399 12.31 13.37 15.08
N TRP A 400 12.44 12.98 13.81
CA TRP A 400 13.75 12.92 13.15
C TRP A 400 14.45 14.27 13.16
N HIS A 401 13.76 15.34 12.78
CA HIS A 401 14.34 16.69 12.75
C HIS A 401 14.86 17.11 14.14
N GLN A 402 14.08 16.88 15.18
CA GLN A 402 14.49 17.19 16.56
C GLN A 402 15.74 16.39 16.95
N ARG A 403 15.73 15.07 16.79
CA ARG A 403 16.83 14.18 17.25
C ARG A 403 18.09 14.30 16.41
N ALA A 404 17.94 14.24 15.09
CA ALA A 404 19.07 14.17 14.17
C ALA A 404 19.64 15.57 13.82
N GLU A 405 18.80 16.61 13.74
CA GLU A 405 19.21 17.92 13.23
C GLU A 405 19.31 19.01 14.30
N GLU A 406 18.43 19.02 15.31
CA GLU A 406 18.43 20.03 16.38
C GLU A 406 19.32 19.64 17.56
N GLU A 407 19.17 18.42 18.10
CA GLU A 407 19.91 17.94 19.29
C GLU A 407 21.41 17.76 18.99
N LYS A 408 21.76 17.32 17.77
CA LYS A 408 23.15 17.13 17.28
C LYS A 408 24.06 16.35 18.22
N ASP A 409 23.48 15.41 18.97
CA ASP A 409 24.22 14.51 19.85
C ASP A 409 24.97 13.47 19.03
N LYS A 410 26.30 13.59 18.96
CA LYS A 410 27.19 12.74 18.16
C LYS A 410 27.28 11.30 18.64
N GLU A 411 26.88 11.02 19.88
CA GLU A 411 26.83 9.65 20.42
C GLU A 411 25.47 8.99 20.18
N SER A 412 24.50 9.74 19.65
CA SER A 412 23.19 9.24 19.31
C SER A 412 23.20 8.43 18.02
N ILE A 413 22.48 7.31 17.99
CA ILE A 413 22.29 6.48 16.81
C ILE A 413 21.67 7.25 15.62
N PHE A 414 21.05 8.40 15.88
CA PHE A 414 20.47 9.29 14.88
C PHE A 414 21.51 10.14 14.15
N THR A 415 22.72 10.31 14.69
CA THR A 415 23.77 11.16 14.07
C THR A 415 25.14 10.50 13.93
N ASP A 416 25.38 9.38 14.62
CA ASP A 416 26.66 8.65 14.58
C ASP A 416 26.88 7.85 13.27
N GLY A 417 25.83 7.74 12.44
CA GLY A 417 25.84 7.02 11.16
C GLY A 417 25.47 5.54 11.25
N SER A 418 25.04 5.05 12.42
CA SER A 418 24.58 3.67 12.62
C SER A 418 23.21 3.40 12.01
N LEU A 419 22.33 4.40 11.94
CA LEU A 419 21.00 4.30 11.32
C LEU A 419 20.97 4.81 9.88
N GLY A 420 20.47 3.95 8.98
CA GLY A 420 19.94 4.39 7.68
C GLY A 420 18.54 4.98 7.83
N HIS A 421 18.19 5.97 7.01
CA HIS A 421 16.83 6.52 6.96
C HIS A 421 16.41 6.80 5.51
N VAL A 422 15.11 6.67 5.25
CA VAL A 422 14.51 7.00 3.95
C VAL A 422 13.20 7.74 4.19
N TRP A 423 12.94 8.75 3.36
CA TRP A 423 11.66 9.44 3.36
C TRP A 423 10.71 8.73 2.40
N VAL A 424 9.62 8.20 2.94
CA VAL A 424 8.58 7.55 2.16
C VAL A 424 7.35 8.44 2.12
N GLN A 425 6.81 8.69 0.92
CA GLN A 425 5.51 9.35 0.80
C GLN A 425 4.42 8.39 1.26
N SER A 426 3.71 8.75 2.33
CA SER A 426 2.54 8.01 2.77
C SER A 426 1.29 8.45 2.00
N THR A 427 0.45 7.50 1.61
CA THR A 427 -0.87 7.74 1.00
C THR A 427 -1.97 8.05 2.03
N GLY A 428 -1.59 8.29 3.30
CA GLY A 428 -2.51 8.64 4.38
C GLY A 428 -3.00 10.09 4.31
N PHE A 429 -4.25 10.31 4.71
CA PHE A 429 -4.78 11.64 4.99
C PHE A 429 -5.43 11.68 6.37
N SER A 430 -5.28 12.81 7.06
CA SER A 430 -5.97 13.08 8.32
C SER A 430 -7.11 14.05 8.08
N PHE A 431 -8.26 13.81 8.72
CA PHE A 431 -9.42 14.68 8.58
C PHE A 431 -10.22 14.77 9.88
N ILE A 432 -10.97 15.85 10.03
CA ILE A 432 -11.98 15.98 11.08
C ILE A 432 -13.33 15.51 10.50
N GLY A 433 -13.79 14.35 10.96
CA GLY A 433 -15.08 13.78 10.56
C GLY A 433 -16.24 14.38 11.34
N TRP A 434 -17.12 15.13 10.68
CA TRP A 434 -18.35 15.64 11.29
C TRP A 434 -19.46 14.59 11.24
N LYS A 435 -20.03 14.23 12.39
CA LYS A 435 -21.15 13.27 12.46
C LYS A 435 -22.43 13.91 11.93
N ASN A 436 -22.70 13.75 10.64
CA ASN A 436 -23.83 14.40 9.95
C ASN A 436 -25.21 14.07 10.56
N SER A 437 -25.35 12.94 11.27
CA SER A 437 -26.58 12.56 11.96
C SER A 437 -26.83 13.34 13.26
N HIS A 438 -25.82 14.07 13.77
CA HIS A 438 -25.97 14.89 14.97
C HIS A 438 -26.59 16.25 14.60
N PRO A 439 -27.59 16.76 15.36
CA PRO A 439 -28.33 17.98 15.00
C PRO A 439 -27.44 19.21 14.70
N ILE A 440 -26.38 19.43 15.48
CA ILE A 440 -25.44 20.55 15.31
C ILE A 440 -24.69 20.49 13.97
N PHE A 441 -24.43 19.28 13.45
CA PHE A 441 -23.71 19.08 12.19
C PHE A 441 -24.65 18.80 11.02
N SER A 442 -25.97 18.87 11.19
CA SER A 442 -26.94 18.57 10.13
C SER A 442 -26.84 19.55 8.95
N ASP A 443 -26.66 20.84 9.23
CA ASP A 443 -26.51 21.87 8.20
C ASP A 443 -25.10 21.86 7.59
N LYS A 444 -25.03 21.66 6.27
CA LYS A 444 -23.79 21.70 5.49
C LYS A 444 -23.03 23.03 5.63
N ARG A 445 -23.74 24.13 5.87
CA ARG A 445 -23.16 25.47 6.03
C ARG A 445 -22.37 25.58 7.33
N VAL A 446 -22.86 24.96 8.41
CA VAL A 446 -22.16 24.90 9.70
C VAL A 446 -20.85 24.14 9.55
N ARG A 447 -20.89 22.94 8.95
CA ARG A 447 -19.68 22.14 8.70
C ARG A 447 -18.66 22.89 7.85
N LYS A 448 -19.12 23.57 6.79
CA LYS A 448 -18.26 24.40 5.93
C LYS A 448 -17.65 25.56 6.72
N ALA A 449 -18.43 26.26 7.53
CA ALA A 449 -17.94 27.37 8.35
C ALA A 449 -16.88 26.90 9.36
N MET A 450 -17.11 25.78 10.03
CA MET A 450 -16.14 25.18 10.97
C MET A 450 -14.84 24.77 10.28
N THR A 451 -14.92 24.13 9.11
CA THR A 451 -13.73 23.78 8.32
C THR A 451 -12.95 25.02 7.86
N LEU A 452 -13.63 26.09 7.46
CA LEU A 452 -12.98 27.35 7.06
C LEU A 452 -12.40 28.14 8.24
N ALA A 453 -12.98 27.99 9.43
CA ALA A 453 -12.48 28.60 10.66
C ALA A 453 -11.25 27.87 11.23
N CYS A 454 -10.95 26.65 10.76
CA CYS A 454 -9.76 25.91 11.15
C CYS A 454 -8.51 26.48 10.47
N ASP A 455 -7.58 27.01 11.27
CA ASP A 455 -6.26 27.46 10.82
C ASP A 455 -5.37 26.25 10.48
N ARG A 456 -5.60 25.67 9.29
CA ARG A 456 -4.84 24.53 8.77
C ARG A 456 -3.34 24.81 8.68
N PRO A 457 -2.87 25.99 8.21
CA PRO A 457 -1.44 26.30 8.21
C PRO A 457 -0.80 26.29 9.60
N ARG A 458 -1.52 26.67 10.66
CA ARG A 458 -1.01 26.55 12.03
C ARG A 458 -0.99 25.12 12.53
N PHE A 459 -1.93 24.28 12.11
CA PHE A 459 -2.00 22.87 12.52
C PHE A 459 -0.91 21.99 11.87
N LEU A 460 -0.43 22.38 10.68
CA LEU A 460 0.59 21.65 9.92
C LEU A 460 2.04 22.05 10.27
N ARG A 461 2.24 23.10 11.05
CA ARG A 461 3.56 23.49 11.61
C ARG A 461 3.72 22.88 12.99
#